data_AF-A0A8J4VJT4-F1
#
_entry.id   AF-A0A8J4VJT4-F1
#
_cell.length_a   1.000
_cell.length_b   1.000
_cell.length_c   1.000
_cell.angle_alpha   90.00
_cell.angle_beta   90.00
_cell.angle_gamma   90.00
#
_symmetry.space_group_name_H-M   'P 1'
#
loop_
_entity.id
_entity.type
_entity.pdbx_description
1 polymer ?
#
loop_
_entity_poly.entity_id
_entity_poly.type
_entity_poly.pdbx_seq_one_letter_code
_entity_poly.pdbx_strand_id
1 'polypeptide(L)'
;AAAYGNDENESLEAKAQKALECPCIADLRNGQCGFQFSEAFLCFLKSTAEEKGSDCVHPFVALQKCIKAYPDAFSKDILEEDEVKKEEKPTEEYKISPPLWAKKKSKA
;
A
#
# COMPACT_ATOMS: atom_id res chain seq x y z
N ALA A 1 -13.29 38.58 -11.02
CA ALA A 1 -13.21 37.53 -9.98
C ALA A 1 -13.25 36.18 -10.68
N ALA A 2 -12.11 35.50 -10.80
CA ALA A 2 -12.06 34.16 -11.36
C ALA A 2 -12.36 33.16 -10.23
N ALA A 3 -13.37 32.31 -10.42
CA ALA A 3 -13.74 31.26 -9.49
C ALA A 3 -12.64 30.17 -9.53
N TYR A 4 -11.71 30.28 -8.58
CA TYR A 4 -10.83 29.17 -8.23
C TYR A 4 -11.59 28.23 -7.31
N GLY A 5 -11.46 26.93 -7.59
CA GLY A 5 -11.54 25.90 -6.56
C GLY A 5 -12.78 25.03 -6.64
N ASN A 6 -12.76 24.01 -7.51
CA ASN A 6 -13.14 22.64 -7.14
C ASN A 6 -12.78 21.59 -8.22
N ASP A 7 -11.51 21.39 -8.55
CA ASP A 7 -11.10 20.35 -9.54
C ASP A 7 -9.96 19.43 -9.04
N GLU A 8 -9.26 19.81 -7.96
CA GLU A 8 -8.08 19.05 -7.51
C GLU A 8 -8.44 17.71 -6.85
N ASN A 9 -9.64 17.59 -6.26
CA ASN A 9 -10.07 16.37 -5.59
C ASN A 9 -10.49 15.27 -6.59
N GLU A 10 -11.18 15.64 -7.68
CA GLU A 10 -11.57 14.72 -8.76
C GLU A 10 -10.34 14.20 -9.52
N SER A 11 -9.32 15.05 -9.70
CA SER A 11 -8.03 14.64 -10.27
C SER A 11 -7.27 13.66 -9.37
N LEU A 12 -7.27 13.86 -8.05
CA LEU A 12 -6.60 12.98 -7.09
C LEU A 12 -7.30 11.61 -7.01
N GLU A 13 -8.63 11.59 -7.02
CA GLU A 13 -9.41 10.36 -7.04
C GLU A 13 -9.16 9.56 -8.32
N ALA A 14 -9.18 10.22 -9.49
CA ALA A 14 -8.87 9.59 -10.77
C ALA A 14 -7.43 9.05 -10.83
N LYS A 15 -6.45 9.81 -10.30
CA LYS A 15 -5.05 9.37 -10.22
C LYS A 15 -4.88 8.19 -9.26
N ALA A 16 -5.56 8.22 -8.11
CA ALA A 16 -5.53 7.14 -7.13
C ALA A 16 -6.12 5.85 -7.72
N GLN A 17 -7.25 5.95 -8.41
CA GLN A 17 -7.88 4.81 -9.07
C GLN A 17 -6.99 4.25 -10.20
N LYS A 18 -6.41 5.12 -11.04
CA LYS A 18 -5.47 4.72 -12.08
C LYS A 18 -4.22 4.04 -11.51
N ALA A 19 -3.69 4.52 -10.39
CA ALA A 19 -2.57 3.91 -9.71
C ALA A 19 -2.94 2.53 -9.15
N LEU A 20 -4.16 2.37 -8.62
CA LEU A 20 -4.71 1.10 -8.14
C LEU A 20 -4.79 0.04 -9.27
N GLU A 21 -4.94 0.48 -10.52
CA GLU A 21 -4.98 -0.38 -11.71
C GLU A 21 -3.61 -0.72 -12.32
N CYS A 22 -2.52 -0.18 -11.76
CA CYS A 22 -1.19 -0.44 -12.28
C CYS A 22 -0.82 -1.94 -12.15
N PRO A 23 -0.34 -2.60 -13.22
CA PRO A 23 0.02 -4.02 -13.19
C PRO A 23 1.10 -4.33 -12.14
N CYS A 24 1.95 -3.36 -11.78
CA CYS A 24 3.01 -3.51 -10.78
C CYS A 24 2.49 -3.86 -9.38
N ILE A 25 1.27 -3.44 -9.04
CA ILE A 25 0.64 -3.72 -7.73
C ILE A 25 -0.55 -4.67 -7.85
N ALA A 26 -0.80 -5.21 -9.05
CA ALA A 26 -1.93 -6.09 -9.30
C ALA A 26 -1.91 -7.34 -8.42
N ASP A 27 -0.72 -7.84 -8.09
CA ASP A 27 -0.59 -8.91 -7.10
C ASP A 27 -1.08 -8.42 -5.73
N LEU A 28 -0.53 -7.36 -5.14
CA LEU A 28 -1.01 -6.92 -3.82
C LEU A 28 -2.53 -6.67 -3.76
N ARG A 29 -3.11 -6.12 -4.84
CA ARG A 29 -4.56 -5.91 -4.98
C ARG A 29 -5.38 -7.18 -5.15
N ASN A 30 -4.89 -8.18 -5.88
CA ASN A 30 -5.65 -9.42 -6.16
C ASN A 30 -5.40 -10.51 -5.11
N GLY A 31 -4.55 -10.26 -4.13
CA GLY A 31 -4.21 -11.19 -3.05
C GLY A 31 -5.27 -11.30 -1.95
N GLN A 32 -5.01 -12.15 -0.97
CA GLN A 32 -5.90 -12.42 0.16
C GLN A 32 -6.21 -11.18 1.03
N CYS A 33 -5.29 -10.21 1.06
CA CYS A 33 -5.44 -8.93 1.76
C CYS A 33 -5.69 -7.75 0.82
N GLY A 34 -6.04 -8.03 -0.43
CA GLY A 34 -6.17 -7.04 -1.49
C GLY A 34 -7.19 -5.95 -1.25
N PHE A 35 -8.27 -6.27 -0.54
CA PHE A 35 -9.28 -5.28 -0.12
C PHE A 35 -8.69 -4.24 0.84
N GLN A 36 -8.00 -4.70 1.90
CA GLN A 36 -7.35 -3.81 2.87
C GLN A 36 -6.23 -2.99 2.21
N PHE A 37 -5.49 -3.61 1.28
CA PHE A 37 -4.46 -2.94 0.50
C PHE A 37 -5.04 -1.82 -0.37
N SER A 38 -6.13 -2.09 -1.10
CA SER A 38 -6.75 -1.10 -1.99
C SER A 38 -7.26 0.10 -1.21
N GLU A 39 -7.93 -0.13 -0.08
CA GLU A 39 -8.44 0.94 0.79
C GLU A 39 -7.31 1.80 1.36
N ALA A 40 -6.26 1.17 1.91
CA ALA A 40 -5.12 1.88 2.46
C ALA A 40 -4.35 2.67 1.38
N PHE A 41 -4.16 2.07 0.21
CA PHE A 41 -3.44 2.67 -0.91
C PHE A 41 -4.19 3.85 -1.51
N LEU A 42 -5.51 3.72 -1.70
CA LEU A 42 -6.35 4.83 -2.16
C LEU A 42 -6.39 5.96 -1.14
N CYS A 43 -6.52 5.65 0.16
CA CYS A 43 -6.49 6.66 1.21
C CYS A 43 -5.16 7.43 1.21
N PHE A 44 -4.03 6.73 1.12
CA PHE A 44 -2.70 7.34 1.06
C PHE A 44 -2.55 8.30 -0.13
N LEU A 45 -3.01 7.90 -1.32
CA LEU A 45 -2.91 8.74 -2.53
C LEU A 45 -3.84 9.95 -2.50
N LYS A 46 -4.98 9.85 -1.82
CA LYS A 46 -5.96 10.94 -1.65
C LYS A 46 -5.63 11.86 -0.47
N SER A 47 -4.88 11.38 0.51
CA SER A 47 -4.52 12.14 1.71
C SER A 47 -3.84 13.45 1.33
N THR A 48 -4.36 14.55 1.86
CA THR A 48 -3.79 15.90 1.73
C THR A 48 -3.13 16.38 3.03
N ALA A 49 -3.01 15.49 4.02
CA ALA A 49 -2.35 15.79 5.28
C ALA A 49 -0.87 16.15 5.08
N GLU A 50 -0.33 16.96 5.99
CA GLU A 50 1.07 17.42 5.98
C GLU A 50 2.04 16.24 5.91
N GLU A 51 1.78 15.22 6.74
CA GLU A 51 2.37 13.90 6.60
C GLU A 51 1.40 13.00 5.84
N LYS A 52 1.74 12.65 4.59
CA LYS A 52 0.90 11.85 3.69
C LYS A 52 0.44 10.56 4.37
N GLY A 53 -0.87 10.36 4.42
CA GLY A 53 -1.48 9.16 4.98
C GLY A 53 -1.52 9.10 6.51
N SER A 54 -1.15 10.18 7.23
CA SER A 54 -1.32 10.26 8.68
C SER A 54 -2.80 10.17 9.11
N ASP A 55 -3.72 10.59 8.26
CA ASP A 55 -5.18 10.40 8.40
C ASP A 55 -5.67 8.99 8.02
N CYS A 56 -4.80 8.17 7.43
CA CYS A 56 -5.12 6.86 6.84
C CYS A 56 -4.52 5.68 7.62
N VAL A 57 -4.06 5.89 8.86
CA VAL A 57 -3.37 4.86 9.66
C VAL A 57 -4.24 3.62 9.89
N HIS A 58 -5.55 3.80 10.08
CA HIS A 58 -6.44 2.69 10.38
C HIS A 58 -6.53 1.65 9.24
N PRO A 59 -6.75 2.04 7.97
CA PRO A 59 -6.60 1.15 6.82
C PRO A 59 -5.27 0.37 6.77
N PHE A 60 -4.14 1.04 7.02
CA PHE A 60 -2.82 0.39 7.02
C PHE A 60 -2.68 -0.65 8.14
N VAL A 61 -3.20 -0.34 9.34
CA VAL A 61 -3.23 -1.30 10.45
C VAL A 61 -4.10 -2.50 10.11
N ALA A 62 -5.22 -2.33 9.42
CA ALA A 62 -6.06 -3.43 8.98
C ALA A 62 -5.37 -4.31 7.92
N LEU A 63 -4.63 -3.70 6.99
CA LEU A 63 -3.78 -4.43 6.05
C LEU A 63 -2.69 -5.24 6.79
N GLN A 64 -1.99 -4.63 7.74
CA GLN A 64 -0.95 -5.30 8.52
C GLN A 64 -1.51 -6.49 9.31
N LYS A 65 -2.70 -6.32 9.94
CA LYS A 65 -3.41 -7.41 10.62
C LYS A 65 -3.75 -8.55 9.66
N CYS A 66 -4.19 -8.24 8.45
CA CYS A 66 -4.47 -9.25 7.44
C CYS A 66 -3.21 -10.00 7.01
N ILE A 67 -2.10 -9.29 6.76
CA ILE A 67 -0.81 -9.90 6.39
C ILE A 67 -0.34 -10.86 7.48
N LYS A 68 -0.41 -10.43 8.75
CA LYS A 68 -0.07 -11.27 9.92
C LYS A 68 -0.97 -12.51 10.06
N ALA A 69 -2.22 -12.44 9.61
CA ALA A 69 -3.14 -13.58 9.64
C ALA A 69 -2.87 -14.61 8.54
N TYR A 70 -2.15 -14.25 7.47
CA TYR A 70 -1.83 -15.12 6.34
C TYR A 70 -0.32 -15.23 6.09
N PRO A 71 0.46 -15.77 7.05
CA PRO A 71 1.91 -15.81 6.94
C PRO A 71 2.43 -16.65 5.76
N ASP A 72 1.69 -17.66 5.30
CA ASP A 72 2.06 -18.46 4.11
C ASP A 72 1.91 -17.71 2.78
N ALA A 73 1.15 -16.62 2.75
CA ALA A 73 0.94 -15.82 1.55
C ALA A 73 2.06 -14.77 1.35
N PHE A 74 2.61 -14.24 2.44
CA PHE A 74 3.60 -13.18 2.38
C PHE A 74 5.02 -13.74 2.59
N SER A 75 6.01 -13.09 1.99
CA SER A 75 7.41 -13.50 2.18
C SER A 75 7.79 -13.30 3.64
N LYS A 76 8.67 -14.16 4.19
CA LYS A 76 9.12 -14.07 5.58
C LYS A 76 9.73 -12.70 5.91
N ASP A 77 10.36 -12.07 4.93
CA ASP A 77 10.89 -10.70 5.02
C ASP A 77 9.82 -9.65 5.38
N ILE A 78 8.55 -9.86 5.01
CA ILE A 78 7.41 -8.96 5.31
C ILE A 78 6.84 -9.25 6.72
N LEU A 79 7.12 -10.43 7.26
CA LEU A 79 6.53 -10.94 8.51
C LEU A 79 7.47 -10.79 9.71
N GLU A 80 8.78 -10.70 9.48
CA GLU A 80 9.82 -10.57 10.52
C GLU A 80 10.04 -9.13 11.05
N GLU A 81 9.26 -8.14 10.63
CA GLU A 81 9.40 -6.73 11.07
C GLU A 81 8.94 -6.42 12.53
N ASP A 82 8.59 -7.44 13.34
CA ASP A 82 8.25 -7.21 14.76
C ASP A 82 9.49 -7.03 15.66
N GLU A 83 10.71 -7.26 15.14
CA GLU A 83 11.96 -6.89 15.83
C GLU A 83 12.39 -5.47 15.45
N VAL A 84 11.74 -4.48 16.06
CA VAL A 84 12.09 -3.06 15.95
C VAL A 84 13.50 -2.81 16.52
N LYS A 85 14.53 -2.92 15.68
CA LYS A 85 15.77 -2.17 15.89
C LYS A 85 15.49 -0.71 15.55
N LYS A 86 15.22 0.08 16.59
CA LYS A 86 15.32 1.54 16.53
C LYS A 86 16.75 1.90 16.16
N GLU A 87 17.00 2.32 14.93
CA GLU A 87 18.11 3.22 14.64
C GLU A 87 17.71 4.18 13.52
N GLU A 88 18.03 5.45 13.75
CA GLU A 88 17.64 6.62 12.98
C GLU A 88 18.57 6.77 11.75
N LYS A 89 17.96 7.10 10.59
CA LYS A 89 18.57 7.74 9.38
C LYS A 89 19.33 6.83 8.37
N PRO A 90 19.51 7.29 7.11
CA PRO A 90 18.59 7.26 5.98
C PRO A 90 19.09 6.35 4.82
N THR A 91 18.21 6.13 3.82
CA THR A 91 18.50 5.48 2.53
C THR A 91 19.09 4.07 2.61
N GLU A 92 18.26 3.09 2.92
CA GLU A 92 18.47 1.72 2.43
C GLU A 92 17.34 1.43 1.43
N GLU A 93 17.73 0.89 0.29
CA GLU A 93 16.85 0.41 -0.76
C GLU A 93 15.78 -0.50 -0.13
N TYR A 94 14.57 0.03 0.08
CA TYR A 94 13.43 -0.79 0.50
C TYR A 94 13.15 -1.75 -0.63
N LYS A 95 13.78 -2.93 -0.56
CA LYS A 95 13.69 -3.97 -1.58
C LYS A 95 12.29 -4.56 -1.52
N ILE A 96 11.37 -3.93 -2.24
CA ILE A 96 9.97 -4.34 -2.37
C ILE A 96 9.98 -5.76 -2.93
N SER A 97 9.86 -6.73 -2.02
CA SER A 97 9.89 -8.14 -2.36
C SER A 97 8.47 -8.60 -2.63
N PRO A 98 8.15 -9.07 -3.86
CA PRO A 98 6.81 -9.51 -4.17
C PRO A 98 6.45 -10.75 -3.33
N PRO A 99 5.17 -10.90 -2.95
CA PRO A 99 4.72 -12.00 -2.11
C PRO A 99 4.90 -13.36 -2.80
N LEU A 100 5.02 -14.44 -2.01
CA LEU A 100 5.36 -15.78 -2.51
C LEU A 100 4.36 -16.33 -3.54
N TRP A 101 3.09 -15.95 -3.41
CA TRP A 101 2.04 -16.37 -4.32
C TRP A 101 2.13 -15.67 -5.69
N ALA A 102 2.70 -14.47 -5.78
CA ALA A 102 2.96 -13.79 -7.06
C ALA A 102 4.00 -14.58 -7.88
N LYS A 103 5.03 -15.11 -7.20
CA LYS A 103 6.06 -15.96 -7.82
C LYS A 103 5.53 -17.32 -8.29
N LYS A 104 4.49 -17.87 -7.65
CA LYS A 104 3.90 -19.18 -8.05
C LYS A 104 3.18 -19.13 -9.40
N LYS A 105 2.64 -17.99 -9.82
CA LYS A 105 1.90 -17.85 -11.10
C LYS A 105 2.79 -17.80 -12.35
N SER A 106 4.10 -17.63 -12.21
CA SER A 106 5.06 -17.63 -13.34
C SER A 106 5.57 -19.02 -13.73
N LYS A 107 5.14 -20.10 -13.06
CA LYS A 107 5.39 -21.50 -13.45
C LYS A 107 4.08 -22.16 -13.89
N ALA A 108 3.64 -21.83 -15.10
CA ALA A 108 2.68 -22.60 -15.89
C ALA A 108 3.07 -22.46 -17.36
#